data_AF-B6W4X3-F1
#
_entry.id   AF-B6W4X3-F1
#
_cell.length_a   1.000
_cell.length_b   1.000
_cell.length_c   1.000
_cell.angle_alpha   90.00
_cell.angle_beta   90.00
_cell.angle_gamma   90.00
#
_symmetry.space_group_name_H-M   'P 1'
#
loop_
_entity.id
_entity.type
_entity.pdbx_description
1 polymer ?
#
loop_
_entity_poly.entity_id
_entity_poly.type
_entity_poly.pdbx_seq_one_letter_code
_entity_poly.pdbx_strand_id
1 'polypeptide(L)'
;MKKKLIIPAAGLLAAALYPMTAHGSETKDGTAEKTTVTNMESELTRKANEIITKLREEGYSCSQATFLGLCRALGSELTDKQLKALSAGFRGGIGKTYEDGTCGALTAGVMALGMYTPDDNDKGIALAGELFKHFKDTYGTVKCGDIVGQFQFTRCTGCCLCIARKAVELLQREQVELPQPETVTWNEAVQSKTQE
;
A
#
# COMPACT_ATOMS: atom_id res chain seq x y z
N MET A 1 -22.59 47.67 31.66
CA MET A 1 -21.39 46.93 32.14
C MET A 1 -20.96 45.92 31.09
N LYS A 2 -19.78 46.10 30.49
CA LYS A 2 -18.76 45.07 30.16
C LYS A 2 -17.61 45.75 29.41
N LYS A 3 -16.42 45.22 29.63
CA LYS A 3 -15.11 45.90 29.69
C LYS A 3 -14.45 46.08 28.32
N LYS A 4 -13.56 47.09 28.27
CA LYS A 4 -12.55 47.34 27.22
C LYS A 4 -11.62 46.14 27.02
N LEU A 5 -11.12 45.95 25.80
CA LEU A 5 -9.83 45.30 25.54
C LEU A 5 -9.01 46.21 24.63
N ILE A 6 -7.78 46.49 25.05
CA ILE A 6 -6.84 47.45 24.46
C ILE A 6 -5.49 46.73 24.30
N ILE A 7 -5.03 46.58 23.04
CA ILE A 7 -3.67 46.84 22.48
C ILE A 7 -2.51 45.91 22.95
N PRO A 8 -1.30 45.79 22.32
CA PRO A 8 -0.77 46.15 20.97
C PRO A 8 -0.05 45.02 20.19
N ALA A 9 0.26 45.34 18.93
CA ALA A 9 1.38 44.80 18.16
C ALA A 9 2.69 45.57 18.43
N ALA A 10 3.82 44.85 18.48
CA ALA A 10 5.19 45.35 18.29
C ALA A 10 5.77 44.54 17.11
N GLY A 11 6.38 45.04 16.04
CA GLY A 11 7.26 46.20 15.86
C GLY A 11 8.66 45.83 16.39
N LEU A 12 9.78 45.95 15.70
CA LEU A 12 10.19 46.37 14.35
C LEU A 12 11.76 46.21 14.32
N LEU A 13 12.38 46.13 13.12
CA LEU A 13 13.83 46.34 12.82
C LEU A 13 14.83 45.24 13.30
N ALA A 14 15.94 44.93 12.61
CA ALA A 14 16.76 45.74 11.70
C ALA A 14 17.54 44.88 10.67
N ALA A 15 17.94 45.53 9.58
CA ALA A 15 18.82 45.02 8.53
C ALA A 15 20.31 45.27 8.83
N ALA A 16 21.20 44.43 8.31
CA ALA A 16 22.61 44.76 8.07
C ALA A 16 23.13 44.05 6.81
N LEU A 17 23.58 44.86 5.85
CA LEU A 17 24.44 44.52 4.70
C LEU A 17 25.89 44.35 5.24
N TYR A 18 26.86 43.59 4.71
CA TYR A 18 27.45 43.54 3.35
C TYR A 18 28.60 42.46 3.34
N PRO A 19 29.48 42.30 2.31
CA PRO A 19 29.84 41.02 1.68
C PRO A 19 31.27 40.52 2.00
N MET A 20 31.68 39.35 1.49
CA MET A 20 33.04 39.11 0.93
C MET A 20 33.11 37.73 0.25
N THR A 21 33.73 37.69 -0.93
CA THR A 21 34.06 36.47 -1.70
C THR A 21 35.53 36.05 -1.53
N ALA A 22 35.75 34.74 -1.69
CA ALA A 22 36.94 34.03 -2.20
C ALA A 22 38.17 33.84 -1.29
N HIS A 23 38.49 32.58 -0.97
CA HIS A 23 39.66 31.83 -1.49
C HIS A 23 39.59 30.35 -1.03
N GLY A 24 40.02 29.44 -1.89
CA GLY A 24 39.81 27.99 -1.74
C GLY A 24 40.88 27.23 -0.96
N SER A 25 40.64 25.92 -0.83
CA SER A 25 41.67 24.88 -0.75
C SER A 25 41.01 23.50 -0.87
N GLU A 26 41.47 22.68 -1.80
CA GLU A 26 41.20 21.25 -1.84
C GLU A 26 41.90 20.56 -0.66
N THR A 27 41.18 19.74 0.11
CA THR A 27 41.73 18.52 0.74
C THR A 27 40.62 17.51 1.01
N LYS A 28 40.90 16.27 0.63
CA LYS A 28 40.15 15.03 0.88
C LYS A 28 39.83 14.84 2.36
N ASP A 29 38.62 14.40 2.69
CA ASP A 29 38.37 13.17 3.45
C ASP A 29 36.86 12.88 3.47
N GLY A 30 36.50 11.59 3.41
CA GLY A 30 35.12 11.16 3.30
C GLY A 30 34.29 11.50 4.53
N THR A 31 33.03 11.85 4.32
CA THR A 31 31.94 11.55 5.25
C THR A 31 30.62 11.72 4.52
N ALA A 32 29.90 10.60 4.42
CA ALA A 32 28.45 10.48 4.28
C ALA A 32 27.77 11.60 3.48
N GLU A 33 27.70 11.41 2.16
CA GLU A 33 26.62 11.99 1.38
C GLU A 33 25.31 11.46 1.97
N LYS A 34 24.65 12.33 2.73
CA LYS A 34 23.29 12.19 3.21
C LYS A 34 22.40 11.98 1.99
N THR A 35 22.23 10.73 1.59
CA THR A 35 21.31 10.34 0.53
C THR A 35 19.93 10.79 0.95
N THR A 36 19.48 11.84 0.29
CA THR A 36 18.10 12.28 0.20
C THR A 36 17.21 11.05 -0.02
N VAL A 37 16.45 10.67 1.01
CA VAL A 37 15.39 9.67 0.91
C VAL A 37 14.25 10.32 0.12
N THR A 38 14.40 10.36 -1.19
CA THR A 38 13.34 10.68 -2.14
C THR A 38 12.97 9.42 -2.88
N ASN A 39 11.81 8.86 -2.54
CA ASN A 39 10.88 8.09 -3.37
C ASN A 39 11.47 7.44 -4.65
N MET A 40 12.32 6.42 -4.51
CA MET A 40 12.45 5.43 -5.58
C MET A 40 11.39 4.36 -5.32
N GLU A 41 10.29 4.43 -6.07
CA GLU A 41 9.29 3.37 -6.12
C GLU A 41 9.97 2.09 -6.62
N SER A 42 9.83 0.98 -5.89
CA SER A 42 10.47 -0.26 -6.30
C SER A 42 9.88 -0.76 -7.62
N GLU A 43 10.67 -1.46 -8.41
CA GLU A 43 10.23 -1.97 -9.72
C GLU A 43 8.99 -2.86 -9.61
N LEU A 44 8.89 -3.65 -8.52
CA LEU A 44 7.71 -4.46 -8.21
C LEU A 44 6.49 -3.59 -7.91
N THR A 45 6.68 -2.48 -7.19
CA THR A 45 5.60 -1.55 -6.90
C THR A 45 5.08 -0.88 -8.18
N ARG A 46 5.98 -0.43 -9.06
CA ARG A 46 5.62 0.14 -10.36
C ARG A 46 4.84 -0.87 -11.21
N LYS A 47 5.37 -2.09 -11.34
CA LYS A 47 4.73 -3.20 -12.07
C LYS A 47 3.34 -3.51 -11.52
N ALA A 48 3.18 -3.64 -10.20
CA ALA A 48 1.89 -3.88 -9.58
C ALA A 48 0.89 -2.74 -9.87
N ASN A 49 1.32 -1.49 -9.73
CA ASN A 49 0.48 -0.32 -9.99
C ASN A 49 0.00 -0.23 -11.45
N GLU A 50 0.88 -0.51 -12.42
CA GLU A 50 0.52 -0.55 -13.84
C GLU A 50 -0.52 -1.63 -14.14
N ILE A 51 -0.30 -2.86 -13.65
CA ILE A 51 -1.22 -3.98 -13.87
C ILE A 51 -2.58 -3.70 -13.21
N ILE A 52 -2.59 -3.21 -11.97
CA ILE A 52 -3.82 -2.88 -11.24
C ILE A 52 -4.62 -1.80 -11.97
N THR A 53 -3.94 -0.76 -12.44
CA THR A 53 -4.58 0.35 -13.17
C THR A 53 -5.28 -0.18 -14.41
N LYS A 54 -4.58 -0.97 -15.23
CA LYS A 54 -5.15 -1.60 -16.42
C LYS A 54 -6.34 -2.50 -16.10
N LEU A 55 -6.25 -3.34 -15.07
CA LEU A 55 -7.37 -4.19 -14.64
C LEU A 55 -8.60 -3.38 -14.20
N ARG A 56 -8.39 -2.22 -13.55
CA ARG A 56 -9.47 -1.32 -13.16
C ARG A 56 -10.13 -0.67 -14.38
N GLU A 57 -9.36 -0.29 -15.39
CA GLU A 57 -9.85 0.22 -16.67
C GLU A 57 -10.65 -0.83 -17.44
N GLU A 58 -10.25 -2.11 -17.35
CA GLU A 58 -10.97 -3.27 -17.91
C GLU A 58 -12.25 -3.64 -17.11
N GLY A 59 -12.56 -2.92 -16.02
CA GLY A 59 -13.80 -3.08 -15.26
C GLY A 59 -13.77 -4.13 -14.14
N TYR A 60 -12.60 -4.67 -13.80
CA TYR A 60 -12.44 -5.56 -12.64
C TYR A 60 -12.74 -4.81 -11.35
N SER A 61 -13.33 -5.46 -10.34
CA SER A 61 -13.58 -4.81 -9.04
C SER A 61 -12.27 -4.37 -8.36
N CYS A 62 -12.35 -3.50 -7.35
CA CYS A 62 -11.17 -3.10 -6.57
C CYS A 62 -10.45 -4.30 -5.93
N SER A 63 -11.20 -5.25 -5.38
CA SER A 63 -10.65 -6.49 -4.82
C SER A 63 -9.97 -7.36 -5.87
N GLN A 64 -10.62 -7.55 -7.03
CA GLN A 64 -10.06 -8.35 -8.13
C GLN A 64 -8.81 -7.72 -8.71
N ALA A 65 -8.87 -6.44 -9.07
CA ALA A 65 -7.74 -5.74 -9.66
C ALA A 65 -6.53 -5.75 -8.72
N THR A 66 -6.75 -5.48 -7.42
CA THR A 66 -5.67 -5.49 -6.42
C THR A 66 -5.05 -6.87 -6.25
N PHE A 67 -5.88 -7.92 -6.06
CA PHE A 67 -5.36 -9.26 -5.82
C PHE A 67 -4.64 -9.82 -7.05
N LEU A 68 -5.26 -9.78 -8.24
CA LEU A 68 -4.61 -10.21 -9.49
C LEU A 68 -3.35 -9.40 -9.78
N GLY A 69 -3.41 -8.08 -9.58
CA GLY A 69 -2.30 -7.20 -9.88
C GLY A 69 -1.07 -7.48 -9.01
N LEU A 70 -1.27 -7.68 -7.70
CA LEU A 70 -0.23 -8.13 -6.79
C LEU A 70 0.31 -9.50 -7.21
N CYS A 71 -0.57 -10.47 -7.46
CA CYS A 71 -0.16 -11.83 -7.84
C CYS A 71 0.61 -11.89 -9.17
N ARG A 72 0.23 -11.10 -10.18
CA ARG A 72 0.96 -11.00 -11.45
C ARG A 72 2.30 -10.26 -11.29
N ALA A 73 2.37 -9.29 -10.39
CA ALA A 73 3.60 -8.56 -10.14
C ALA A 73 4.63 -9.42 -9.40
N LEU A 74 4.18 -10.10 -8.34
CA LEU A 74 4.99 -10.85 -7.38
C LEU A 74 5.17 -12.33 -7.74
N GLY A 75 4.38 -12.86 -8.67
CA GLY A 75 4.39 -14.29 -9.03
C GLY A 75 3.33 -15.07 -8.25
N SER A 76 2.66 -16.01 -8.91
CA SER A 76 1.63 -16.86 -8.33
C SER A 76 1.43 -18.10 -9.20
N GLU A 77 1.24 -19.25 -8.57
CA GLU A 77 0.88 -20.50 -9.26
C GLU A 77 -0.61 -20.61 -9.60
N LEU A 78 -1.46 -19.84 -8.90
CA LEU A 78 -2.89 -19.81 -9.19
C LEU A 78 -3.14 -19.07 -10.49
N THR A 79 -4.05 -19.61 -11.30
CA THR A 79 -4.48 -18.97 -12.55
C THR A 79 -5.22 -17.66 -12.29
N ASP A 80 -5.17 -16.72 -13.24
CA ASP A 80 -5.95 -15.48 -13.17
C ASP A 80 -7.45 -15.73 -12.90
N LYS A 81 -8.00 -16.82 -13.45
CA LYS A 81 -9.40 -17.21 -13.22
C LYS A 81 -9.66 -17.57 -11.75
N GLN A 82 -8.76 -18.33 -11.12
CA GLN A 82 -8.85 -18.69 -9.70
C GLN A 82 -8.68 -17.46 -8.81
N LEU A 83 -7.64 -16.66 -9.06
CA LEU A 83 -7.40 -15.42 -8.32
C LEU A 83 -8.61 -14.47 -8.41
N LYS A 84 -9.23 -14.38 -9.58
CA LYS A 84 -10.40 -13.52 -9.83
C LYS A 84 -11.62 -14.03 -9.08
N ALA A 85 -11.79 -15.35 -9.02
CA ALA A 85 -12.89 -15.98 -8.30
C ALA A 85 -12.74 -15.77 -6.78
N LEU A 86 -11.56 -16.02 -6.22
CA LEU A 86 -11.25 -15.86 -4.79
C LEU A 86 -11.52 -14.44 -4.28
N SER A 87 -11.24 -13.44 -5.11
CA SER A 87 -11.37 -12.02 -4.76
C SER A 87 -12.73 -11.39 -5.11
N ALA A 88 -13.59 -12.09 -5.87
CA ALA A 88 -14.84 -11.53 -6.39
C ALA A 88 -15.84 -11.12 -5.28
N GLY A 89 -15.90 -11.90 -4.21
CA GLY A 89 -16.83 -11.69 -3.09
C GLY A 89 -16.62 -10.38 -2.33
N PHE A 90 -15.43 -9.76 -2.44
CA PHE A 90 -15.07 -8.54 -1.73
C PHE A 90 -15.37 -7.24 -2.52
N ARG A 91 -16.14 -7.33 -3.60
CA ARG A 91 -16.59 -6.12 -4.33
C ARG A 91 -17.58 -5.34 -3.46
N GLY A 92 -17.33 -4.03 -3.31
CA GLY A 92 -18.24 -3.12 -2.59
C GLY A 92 -18.29 -3.39 -1.10
N GLY A 93 -17.17 -3.78 -0.49
CA GLY A 93 -17.14 -4.26 0.88
C GLY A 93 -17.08 -5.78 0.89
N ILE A 94 -18.12 -6.41 1.42
CA ILE A 94 -18.34 -7.86 1.28
C ILE A 94 -19.70 -8.01 0.61
N GLY A 95 -19.75 -8.60 -0.58
CA GLY A 95 -21.03 -8.82 -1.29
C GLY A 95 -21.84 -7.55 -1.57
N LYS A 96 -21.18 -6.40 -1.79
CA LYS A 96 -21.81 -5.07 -1.94
C LYS A 96 -22.62 -4.60 -0.72
N THR A 97 -22.25 -5.00 0.49
CA THR A 97 -22.86 -4.46 1.72
C THR A 97 -22.47 -3.00 2.00
N TYR A 98 -21.37 -2.51 1.41
CA TYR A 98 -20.82 -1.16 1.56
C TYR A 98 -20.59 -0.75 3.03
N GLU A 99 -21.62 -0.27 3.71
CA GLU A 99 -21.59 0.30 5.07
C GLU A 99 -21.12 -0.70 6.13
N ASP A 100 -21.38 -1.98 5.90
CA ASP A 100 -21.01 -3.07 6.81
C ASP A 100 -19.74 -3.82 6.35
N GLY A 101 -19.21 -3.50 5.17
CA GLY A 101 -18.14 -4.26 4.53
C GLY A 101 -16.80 -3.52 4.52
N THR A 102 -15.74 -4.22 4.95
CA THR A 102 -14.36 -3.73 4.79
C THR A 102 -13.98 -3.56 3.33
N CYS A 103 -13.23 -2.51 2.99
CA CYS A 103 -12.78 -2.20 1.65
C CYS A 103 -12.16 -3.42 0.94
N GLY A 104 -12.67 -3.74 -0.25
CA GLY A 104 -12.22 -4.91 -1.01
C GLY A 104 -10.76 -4.88 -1.42
N ALA A 105 -10.18 -3.69 -1.66
CA ALA A 105 -8.75 -3.57 -1.95
C ALA A 105 -7.90 -3.93 -0.72
N LEU A 106 -8.30 -3.46 0.46
CA LEU A 106 -7.63 -3.81 1.72
C LEU A 106 -7.70 -5.31 1.97
N THR A 107 -8.89 -5.92 1.84
CA THR A 107 -9.05 -7.37 2.01
C THR A 107 -8.18 -8.16 1.03
N ALA A 108 -8.09 -7.72 -0.24
CA ALA A 108 -7.21 -8.34 -1.23
C ALA A 108 -5.72 -8.24 -0.86
N GLY A 109 -5.27 -7.13 -0.28
CA GLY A 109 -3.91 -6.98 0.23
C GLY A 109 -3.62 -7.92 1.40
N VAL A 110 -4.57 -8.08 2.33
CA VAL A 110 -4.46 -9.05 3.45
C VAL A 110 -4.36 -10.47 2.91
N MET A 111 -5.17 -10.84 1.92
CA MET A 111 -5.07 -12.14 1.24
C MET A 111 -3.70 -12.35 0.61
N ALA A 112 -3.17 -11.34 -0.08
CA ALA A 112 -1.85 -11.41 -0.72
C ALA A 112 -0.74 -11.60 0.32
N LEU A 113 -0.76 -10.85 1.43
CA LEU A 113 0.24 -11.00 2.48
C LEU A 113 0.26 -12.44 3.04
N GLY A 114 -0.91 -13.01 3.35
CA GLY A 114 -0.98 -14.40 3.78
C GLY A 114 -0.50 -15.41 2.73
N MET A 115 -0.82 -15.16 1.45
CA MET A 115 -0.35 -16.00 0.33
C MET A 115 1.18 -16.02 0.20
N TYR A 116 1.86 -14.91 0.52
CA TYR A 116 3.32 -14.81 0.45
C TYR A 116 4.02 -15.07 1.79
N THR A 117 3.29 -15.35 2.87
CA THR A 117 3.87 -15.82 4.13
C THR A 117 3.26 -17.15 4.58
N PRO A 118 3.22 -18.18 3.71
CA PRO A 118 2.43 -19.40 3.94
C PRO A 118 2.90 -20.23 5.14
N ASP A 119 4.20 -20.22 5.43
CA ASP A 119 4.82 -21.01 6.51
C ASP A 119 4.94 -20.24 7.83
N ASP A 120 4.56 -18.95 7.85
CA ASP A 120 4.73 -18.06 8.99
C ASP A 120 3.46 -17.22 9.19
N ASN A 121 2.43 -17.87 9.74
CA ASN A 121 1.13 -17.27 9.98
C ASN A 121 1.20 -16.05 10.90
N ASP A 122 2.07 -16.07 11.92
CA ASP A 122 2.23 -14.94 12.85
C ASP A 122 2.78 -13.70 12.13
N LYS A 123 3.76 -13.88 11.24
CA LYS A 123 4.23 -12.81 10.34
C LYS A 123 3.12 -12.32 9.42
N GLY A 124 2.36 -13.22 8.79
CA GLY A 124 1.23 -12.84 7.95
C GLY A 124 0.19 -11.99 8.69
N ILE A 125 -0.15 -12.38 9.92
CA ILE A 125 -1.05 -11.63 10.82
C ILE A 125 -0.47 -10.25 11.16
N ALA A 126 0.81 -10.17 11.52
CA ALA A 126 1.48 -8.93 11.87
C ALA A 126 1.50 -7.94 10.68
N LEU A 127 1.89 -8.40 9.49
CA LEU A 127 1.91 -7.58 8.27
C LEU A 127 0.50 -7.13 7.87
N ALA A 128 -0.51 -7.99 8.00
CA ALA A 128 -1.91 -7.62 7.77
C ALA A 128 -2.37 -6.50 8.72
N GLY A 129 -1.95 -6.55 9.99
CA GLY A 129 -2.20 -5.50 10.98
C GLY A 129 -1.56 -4.17 10.60
N GLU A 130 -0.30 -4.19 10.15
CA GLU A 130 0.38 -2.98 9.63
C GLU A 130 -0.31 -2.41 8.40
N LEU A 131 -0.68 -3.25 7.44
CA LEU A 131 -1.38 -2.85 6.22
C LEU A 131 -2.74 -2.22 6.55
N PHE A 132 -3.50 -2.84 7.47
CA PHE A 132 -4.78 -2.31 7.95
C PHE A 132 -4.60 -0.92 8.57
N LYS A 133 -3.61 -0.76 9.46
CA LYS A 133 -3.34 0.51 10.13
C LYS A 133 -2.97 1.58 9.11
N HIS A 134 -2.04 1.28 8.19
CA HIS A 134 -1.64 2.21 7.13
C HIS A 134 -2.83 2.67 6.28
N PHE A 135 -3.69 1.73 5.88
CA PHE A 135 -4.88 2.07 5.10
C PHE A 135 -5.87 2.93 5.89
N LYS A 136 -6.14 2.57 7.15
CA LYS A 136 -7.03 3.33 8.03
C LYS A 136 -6.50 4.74 8.29
N ASP A 137 -5.20 4.89 8.52
CA ASP A 137 -4.57 6.20 8.73
C ASP A 137 -4.64 7.07 7.45
N THR A 138 -4.58 6.44 6.28
CA THR A 138 -4.66 7.14 4.98
C THR A 138 -6.07 7.58 4.61
N TYR A 139 -7.09 6.77 4.90
CA TYR A 139 -8.48 7.01 4.47
C TYR A 139 -9.43 7.39 5.62
N GLY A 140 -8.95 7.38 6.87
CA GLY A 140 -9.75 7.63 8.08
C GLY A 140 -10.68 6.48 8.49
N THR A 141 -10.92 5.51 7.61
CA THR A 141 -11.81 4.37 7.81
C THR A 141 -11.37 3.19 6.96
N VAL A 142 -11.89 2.01 7.27
CA VAL A 142 -11.71 0.79 6.46
C VAL A 142 -13.01 0.33 5.81
N LYS A 143 -14.14 0.95 6.14
CA LYS A 143 -15.46 0.60 5.59
C LYS A 143 -15.60 1.10 4.16
N CYS A 144 -16.10 0.25 3.27
CA CYS A 144 -16.25 0.61 1.87
C CYS A 144 -17.29 1.71 1.67
N GLY A 145 -18.41 1.65 2.41
CA GLY A 145 -19.48 2.65 2.39
C GLY A 145 -18.96 4.05 2.71
N ASP A 146 -18.32 4.22 3.86
CA ASP A 146 -17.69 5.48 4.27
C ASP A 146 -16.75 6.05 3.20
N ILE A 147 -15.85 5.24 2.62
CA ILE A 147 -14.90 5.69 1.59
C ILE A 147 -15.65 6.13 0.33
N VAL A 148 -16.63 5.35 -0.11
CA VAL A 148 -17.45 5.70 -1.28
C VAL A 148 -18.26 6.96 -1.01
N GLY A 149 -18.84 7.12 0.18
CA GLY A 149 -19.57 8.33 0.57
C GLY A 149 -18.69 9.57 0.55
N GLN A 150 -17.46 9.48 1.07
CA GLN A 150 -16.50 10.59 1.09
C GLN A 150 -15.98 10.97 -0.30
N PHE A 151 -15.77 9.99 -1.19
CA PHE A 151 -15.05 10.20 -2.45
C PHE A 151 -15.83 9.89 -3.73
N GLN A 152 -17.12 9.53 -3.63
CA GLN A 152 -18.02 9.28 -4.77
C GLN A 152 -17.42 8.35 -5.83
N PHE A 153 -16.89 7.19 -5.40
CA PHE A 153 -16.19 6.18 -6.22
C PHE A 153 -14.89 6.61 -6.92
N THR A 154 -14.54 7.91 -6.92
CA THR A 154 -13.34 8.43 -7.61
C THR A 154 -12.02 7.91 -7.04
N ARG A 155 -12.03 7.39 -5.81
CA ARG A 155 -10.84 6.89 -5.11
C ARG A 155 -10.68 5.38 -5.07
N CYS A 156 -11.60 4.59 -5.64
CA CYS A 156 -11.51 3.12 -5.57
C CYS A 156 -10.22 2.57 -6.19
N THR A 157 -9.75 3.13 -7.32
CA THR A 157 -8.45 2.78 -7.89
C THR A 157 -7.30 3.26 -6.99
N GLY A 158 -7.43 4.44 -6.38
CA GLY A 158 -6.49 4.93 -5.37
C GLY A 158 -6.30 3.96 -4.20
N CYS A 159 -7.39 3.36 -3.69
CA CYS A 159 -7.31 2.33 -2.65
C CYS A 159 -6.48 1.12 -3.09
N CYS A 160 -6.64 0.70 -4.35
CA CYS A 160 -5.89 -0.42 -4.92
C CYS A 160 -4.38 -0.12 -4.94
N LEU A 161 -4.01 1.07 -5.44
CA LEU A 161 -2.61 1.50 -5.52
C LEU A 161 -1.99 1.74 -4.14
N CYS A 162 -2.76 2.29 -3.21
CA CYS A 162 -2.32 2.45 -1.81
C CYS A 162 -1.95 1.11 -1.19
N ILE A 163 -2.82 0.11 -1.35
CA ILE A 163 -2.60 -1.24 -0.83
C ILE A 163 -1.43 -1.92 -1.53
N ALA A 164 -1.35 -1.80 -2.87
CA ALA A 164 -0.28 -2.42 -3.63
C ALA A 164 1.11 -1.92 -3.19
N ARG A 165 1.27 -0.59 -3.06
CA ARG A 165 2.51 0.00 -2.56
C ARG A 165 2.89 -0.54 -1.19
N LYS A 166 1.97 -0.51 -0.24
CA LYS A 166 2.28 -0.93 1.12
C LYS A 166 2.52 -2.43 1.24
N ALA A 167 1.75 -3.25 0.54
CA ALA A 167 1.94 -4.71 0.55
C ALA A 167 3.30 -5.10 -0.04
N VAL A 168 3.69 -4.50 -1.18
CA VAL A 168 5.02 -4.74 -1.77
C VAL A 168 6.13 -4.27 -0.84
N GLU A 169 6.01 -3.07 -0.24
CA GLU A 169 6.98 -2.57 0.74
C GLU A 169 7.17 -3.55 1.92
N LEU A 170 6.06 -4.04 2.49
CA LEU A 170 6.09 -4.97 3.62
C LEU A 170 6.76 -6.30 3.25
N LEU A 171 6.42 -6.89 2.10
CA LEU A 171 7.01 -8.15 1.65
C LEU A 171 8.51 -8.01 1.32
N GLN A 172 8.91 -6.89 0.73
CA GLN A 172 10.33 -6.61 0.45
C GLN A 172 11.12 -6.39 1.75
N ARG A 173 10.54 -5.70 2.74
CA ARG A 173 11.18 -5.45 4.04
C ARG A 173 11.48 -6.75 4.77
N GLU A 174 10.57 -7.71 4.73
CA GLU A 174 10.73 -9.02 5.37
C GLU A 174 11.53 -10.02 4.51
N GLN A 175 12.06 -9.59 3.35
CA GLN A 175 12.84 -10.42 2.42
C GLN A 175 12.15 -11.74 2.04
N VAL A 176 10.83 -11.67 1.86
CA VAL A 176 10.03 -12.83 1.49
C VAL A 176 10.46 -13.35 0.12
N GLU A 177 10.79 -14.63 0.05
CA GLU A 177 11.13 -15.29 -1.21
C GLU A 177 9.88 -15.39 -2.09
N LEU A 178 9.92 -14.75 -3.26
CA LEU A 178 8.79 -14.71 -4.18
C LEU A 178 8.81 -15.92 -5.11
N PRO A 179 7.63 -16.48 -5.46
CA PRO A 179 7.56 -17.64 -6.34
C PRO A 179 8.22 -17.36 -7.69
N GLN A 180 9.12 -18.24 -8.12
CA GLN A 180 9.60 -18.23 -9.50
C GLN A 180 8.50 -18.80 -10.43
N PRO A 181 8.32 -18.26 -11.65
CA PRO A 181 7.22 -18.64 -12.55
C PRO A 181 7.14 -20.14 -12.91
N GLU A 182 8.23 -20.89 -12.71
CA GLU A 182 8.43 -22.22 -13.27
C GLU A 182 8.29 -23.39 -12.27
N THR A 183 8.24 -23.15 -10.95
CA THR A 183 8.71 -24.18 -10.00
C THR A 183 7.74 -24.75 -8.97
N VAL A 184 6.44 -24.46 -8.96
CA VAL A 184 5.62 -24.99 -7.85
C VAL A 184 4.18 -25.29 -8.28
N THR A 185 3.63 -26.39 -7.72
CA THR A 185 2.26 -26.83 -7.89
C THR A 185 1.59 -27.03 -6.52
N TRP A 186 0.54 -26.26 -6.22
CA TRP A 186 -0.41 -26.43 -5.09
C TRP A 186 -1.00 -27.84 -4.86
N ASN A 187 -0.68 -28.83 -5.70
CA ASN A 187 -1.29 -30.16 -5.68
C ASN A 187 -0.97 -30.99 -4.43
N GLU A 188 0.07 -30.65 -3.66
CA GLU A 188 0.46 -31.42 -2.46
C GLU A 188 -0.30 -30.98 -1.19
N ALA A 189 -0.77 -29.73 -1.11
CA ALA A 189 -1.41 -29.19 0.10
C ALA A 189 -2.88 -29.59 0.27
N VAL A 190 -3.54 -30.09 -0.78
CA VAL A 190 -4.96 -30.52 -0.73
C VAL A 190 -5.09 -32.02 -0.41
N GLN A 191 -4.04 -32.83 -0.59
CA GLN A 191 -4.10 -34.29 -0.43
C GLN A 191 -3.77 -34.81 0.98
N SER A 192 -3.36 -33.96 1.93
CA SER A 192 -3.00 -34.41 3.29
C SER A 192 -4.14 -34.46 4.31
N LYS A 193 -5.40 -34.32 3.87
CA LYS A 193 -6.57 -34.60 4.73
C LYS A 193 -7.51 -35.61 4.09
N THR A 194 -6.99 -36.79 3.82
CA THR A 194 -7.83 -38.00 3.90
C THR A 194 -8.14 -38.22 5.38
N GLN A 195 -9.43 -38.19 5.72
CA GLN A 195 -9.96 -38.34 7.06
C GLN A 195 -9.55 -39.69 7.67
N GLU A 196 -9.01 -39.67 8.89
CA GLU A 196 -9.20 -40.72 9.90
C GLU A 196 -10.10 -40.17 11.00
#